data_AF-A0A2N8TC16-F1
#
_entry.id   AF-A0A2N8TC16-F1
#
_cell.length_a   1.000
_cell.length_b   1.000
_cell.length_c   1.000
_cell.angle_alpha   90.00
_cell.angle_beta   90.00
_cell.angle_gamma   90.00
#
_symmetry.space_group_name_H-M   'P 1'
#
loop_
_entity.id
_entity.type
_entity.pdbx_description
1 polymer ?
#
loop_
_entity_poly.entity_id
_entity_poly.type
_entity_poly.pdbx_seq_one_letter_code
_entity_poly.pdbx_strand_id
1 'polypeptide(L)' 'MSIPPRDPHCPVAHLRPPRNWINDPNGLVFHDGYYHVCYQYNPSGATHANMHWGHFRSPDLLTWEPLPIAL' A
#
# COMPACT_ATOMS: atom_id res chain seq x y z
N MET A 1 -11.07 4.42 24.98
CA MET A 1 -10.59 5.06 23.73
C MET A 1 -11.78 5.13 22.78
N SER A 2 -12.14 6.31 22.29
CA SER A 2 -13.25 6.47 21.33
C SER A 2 -12.82 5.95 19.95
N ILE A 3 -13.72 5.27 19.24
CA ILE A 3 -13.50 4.86 17.86
C ILE A 3 -13.50 6.14 17.01
N PRO A 4 -12.46 6.43 16.22
CA PRO A 4 -12.45 7.59 15.35
C PRO A 4 -13.57 7.46 14.30
N PRO A 5 -14.23 8.56 13.92
CA PRO A 5 -15.25 8.54 12.88
C PRO A 5 -14.67 8.03 11.55
N ARG A 6 -15.49 7.32 10.79
CA ARG A 6 -15.11 6.80 9.47
C ARG A 6 -14.74 7.96 8.54
N ASP A 7 -13.55 7.91 7.97
CA ASP A 7 -13.13 8.85 6.92
C ASP A 7 -13.90 8.55 5.61
N PRO A 8 -14.75 9.48 5.12
CA PRO A 8 -15.51 9.27 3.89
C PRO A 8 -14.63 9.23 2.63
N HIS A 9 -13.39 9.74 2.70
CA HIS A 9 -12.45 9.76 1.58
C HIS A 9 -11.56 8.53 1.53
N CYS A 10 -11.56 7.70 2.58
CA CYS A 10 -10.77 6.48 2.63
C CYS A 10 -11.34 5.43 1.65
N PRO A 11 -10.58 5.00 0.62
CA PRO A 11 -11.03 3.96 -0.30
C PRO A 11 -11.31 2.64 0.41
N VAL A 12 -12.35 1.93 -0.04
CA VAL A 12 -12.77 0.63 0.53
C VAL A 12 -12.26 -0.58 -0.27
N ALA A 13 -11.91 -0.39 -1.54
CA ALA A 13 -11.55 -1.47 -2.48
C ALA A 13 -10.29 -1.17 -3.30
N HIS A 14 -9.52 -0.14 -2.93
CA HIS A 14 -8.25 0.20 -3.60
C HIS A 14 -7.10 0.01 -2.62
N LEU A 15 -5.96 -0.46 -3.14
CA LEU A 15 -4.71 -0.54 -2.39
C LEU A 15 -4.32 0.86 -1.90
N ARG A 16 -3.97 0.95 -0.62
CA ARG A 16 -3.40 2.15 -0.01
C ARG A 16 -2.43 1.77 1.11
N PRO A 17 -1.36 2.54 1.34
CA PRO A 17 -0.56 2.34 2.53
C PRO A 17 -1.37 2.70 3.78
N PRO A 18 -1.00 2.18 4.96
CA PRO A 18 -1.68 2.51 6.22
C PRO A 18 -1.53 4.00 6.60
N ARG A 19 -0.51 4.68 6.09
CA ARG A 19 -0.21 6.09 6.32
C ARG A 19 0.60 6.68 5.17
N ASN A 20 0.71 8.01 5.13
CA ASN A 20 1.70 8.77 4.36
C ASN A 20 1.56 8.69 2.82
N TRP A 21 2.62 9.09 2.10
CA TRP A 21 2.60 9.33 0.66
C TRP A 21 2.86 8.07 -0.16
N ILE A 22 2.04 7.85 -1.19
CA ILE A 22 2.18 6.83 -2.22
C ILE A 22 2.05 7.48 -3.60
N ASN A 23 2.77 6.96 -4.60
CA ASN A 23 2.53 7.27 -6.00
C ASN A 23 2.60 6.00 -6.87
N ASP A 24 3.53 5.95 -7.83
CA ASP A 24 3.57 5.00 -8.93
C ASP A 24 3.55 3.53 -8.43
N PRO A 25 2.79 2.64 -9.08
CA PRO A 25 2.93 1.21 -8.88
C PRO A 25 4.23 0.70 -9.50
N ASN A 26 4.89 -0.24 -8.84
CA ASN A 26 6.12 -0.90 -9.24
C ASN A 26 6.00 -2.42 -9.07
N GLY A 27 6.91 -3.18 -9.69
CA GLY A 27 7.07 -4.61 -9.38
C GLY A 27 5.79 -5.45 -9.51
N LEU A 28 4.89 -5.09 -10.43
CA LEU A 28 3.64 -5.81 -10.66
C LEU A 28 3.94 -7.22 -11.19
N VAL A 29 3.69 -8.25 -10.40
CA VAL A 29 4.02 -9.63 -10.76
C VAL A 29 3.08 -10.63 -10.09
N PHE A 30 2.74 -11.72 -10.77
CA PHE A 30 2.09 -12.87 -10.16
C PHE A 30 3.15 -13.95 -9.86
N HIS A 31 3.29 -14.34 -8.60
CA HIS A 31 4.29 -15.30 -8.14
C HIS A 31 3.78 -16.07 -6.91
N ASP A 32 4.09 -17.37 -6.85
CA ASP A 32 3.75 -18.26 -5.72
C ASP A 32 2.28 -18.18 -5.25
N GLY A 33 1.36 -18.05 -6.21
CA GLY A 33 -0.08 -17.98 -5.94
C GLY A 33 -0.62 -16.59 -5.57
N TYR A 34 0.21 -15.53 -5.61
CA TYR A 34 -0.20 -14.18 -5.25
C TYR A 34 0.15 -13.14 -6.32
N TYR A 35 -0.69 -12.13 -6.45
CA TYR A 35 -0.35 -10.86 -7.09
C TYR A 35 0.44 -10.02 -6.12
N HIS A 36 1.65 -9.62 -6.51
CA HIS A 36 2.49 -8.69 -5.77
C HIS A 36 2.44 -7.31 -6.42
N VAL A 37 2.35 -6.30 -5.57
CA VAL A 37 2.41 -4.89 -5.96
C VAL A 37 3.42 -4.19 -5.06
N CYS A 38 4.52 -3.75 -5.66
CA CYS A 38 5.35 -2.73 -5.05
C CYS A 38 4.83 -1.34 -5.42
N TYR A 39 5.22 -0.30 -4.69
CA TYR A 39 4.83 1.07 -4.99
C TYR A 39 5.80 2.06 -4.37
N GLN A 40 5.99 3.21 -5.02
CA GLN A 40 6.76 4.31 -4.45
C GLN A 40 6.08 4.82 -3.17
N TYR A 41 6.82 4.82 -2.06
CA TYR A 41 6.30 5.06 -0.72
C TYR A 41 7.23 5.95 0.11
N ASN A 42 6.68 6.95 0.79
CA ASN A 42 7.39 7.68 1.86
C ASN A 42 6.86 7.23 3.23
N PRO A 43 7.59 6.39 3.98
CA PRO A 43 7.17 5.97 5.32
C PRO A 43 7.23 7.08 6.37
N SER A 44 7.88 8.21 6.07
CA SER A 44 8.20 9.28 7.01
C SER A 44 7.37 10.55 6.82
N GLY A 45 6.56 10.67 5.76
CA GLY A 45 5.77 11.89 5.53
C GLY A 45 4.80 11.82 4.36
N ALA A 46 3.90 12.82 4.31
CA ALA A 46 2.84 12.93 3.30
C ALA A 46 3.25 13.71 2.05
N THR A 47 4.55 13.72 1.71
CA THR A 47 5.09 14.40 0.52
C THR A 47 6.05 13.49 -0.24
N HIS A 48 6.34 13.86 -1.49
CA HIS A 48 7.28 13.14 -2.35
C HIS A 48 8.74 13.34 -1.87
N ALA A 49 9.19 12.47 -0.95
CA ALA A 49 10.55 12.41 -0.39
C ALA A 49 10.82 11.02 0.21
N ASN A 50 12.07 10.67 0.56
CA ASN A 50 12.43 9.40 1.23
C ASN A 50 11.78 8.16 0.60
N MET A 51 11.95 7.99 -0.72
CA MET A 51 11.29 6.94 -1.50
C MET A 51 11.81 5.55 -1.15
N HIS A 52 10.87 4.68 -0.86
CA HIS A 52 11.02 3.25 -0.67
C HIS A 52 10.04 2.52 -1.59
N TRP A 53 10.23 1.22 -1.77
CA TRP A 53 9.21 0.32 -2.32
C TRP A 53 8.42 -0.27 -1.17
N GLY A 54 7.22 0.26 -0.93
CA GLY A 54 6.24 -0.45 -0.14
C GLY A 54 5.79 -1.71 -0.88
N HIS A 55 5.24 -2.70 -0.15
CA HIS A 55 4.90 -4.00 -0.73
C HIS A 55 3.58 -4.53 -0.19
N PHE A 56 2.70 -4.94 -1.10
CA PHE A 56 1.53 -5.74 -0.79
C PHE A 56 1.53 -7.02 -1.63
N ARG A 57 0.83 -8.04 -1.14
CA ARG A 57 0.37 -9.15 -1.97
C ARG A 57 -1.14 -9.35 -1.85
N SER A 58 -1.75 -9.99 -2.83
CA SER A 58 -3.18 -10.29 -2.85
C SER A 58 -3.46 -11.59 -3.61
N PRO A 59 -4.39 -12.44 -3.14
CA PRO A 59 -4.86 -13.60 -3.91
C PRO A 59 -5.88 -13.22 -5.01
N ASP A 60 -6.54 -12.07 -4.92
CA ASP A 60 -7.75 -11.74 -5.70
C ASP A 60 -7.81 -10.30 -6.24
N LEU A 61 -6.75 -9.50 -6.06
CA LEU A 61 -6.65 -8.07 -6.40
C LEU A 61 -7.62 -7.15 -5.65
N LEU A 62 -8.31 -7.64 -4.63
CA LEU A 62 -9.27 -6.89 -3.81
C LEU A 62 -8.84 -6.85 -2.33
N THR A 63 -8.39 -7.98 -1.82
CA THR A 63 -7.91 -8.16 -0.44
C THR A 63 -6.39 -8.10 -0.42
N TRP A 64 -5.83 -7.14 0.30
CA TRP A 64 -4.39 -6.85 0.28
C TRP A 64 -3.75 -7.14 1.63
N GLU A 65 -2.70 -7.97 1.62
CA GLU A 65 -1.84 -8.25 2.76
C GLU A 65 -0.60 -7.35 2.68
N PRO A 66 -0.35 -6.47 3.68
CA PRO A 66 0.87 -5.67 3.73
C PRO A 66 2.08 -6.57 4.03
N LEU A 67 3.15 -6.36 3.28
CA LEU A 67 4.46 -6.97 3.52
C LEU A 67 5.46 -5.91 4.00
N PRO A 68 6.63 -6.29 4.52
CA PRO A 68 7.69 -5.35 4.84
C PRO A 68 8.06 -4.48 3.62
N ILE A 69 8.59 -3.29 3.88
CA ILE A 69 9.21 -2.46 2.83
C ILE A 69 10.24 -3.32 2.08
N ALA A 70 10.11 -3.38 0.76
CA ALA A 70 10.94 -4.22 -0.09
C ALA A 70 12.32 -3.58 -0.33
N LEU A 71 12.37 -2.26 -0.57
CA LEU A 71 13.58 -1.48 -0.86
C LEU A 71 13.50 -0.08 -0.27
#